data_AF-A0A7U9SWM5-F1
#
_entry.id   AF-A0A7U9SWM5-F1
#
_cell.length_a   1.000
_cell.length_b   1.000
_cell.length_c   1.000
_cell.angle_alpha   90.00
_cell.angle_beta   90.00
_cell.angle_gamma   90.00
#
_symmetry.space_group_name_H-M   'P 1'
#
loop_
_entity.id
_entity.type
_entity.pdbx_description
1 polymer ?
#
loop_
_entity_poly.entity_id
_entity_poly.type
_entity_poly.pdbx_seq_one_letter_code
_entity_poly.pdbx_strand_id
1 'polypeptide(L)'
;MEVVCHSLNGEVAINQVSATSKIHVPKDAAFTAIAKGIGTSISYEKDGKQTEPFSVPEAENIIELNGIKSELVICTGRERG
;
A
#
# COMPACT_ATOMS: atom_id res chain seq x y z
N MET A 1 0.12 8.81 -8.49
CA MET A 1 -0.85 7.81 -9.03
C MET A 1 -1.76 7.37 -7.91
N GLU A 2 -3.05 7.16 -8.16
CA GLU A 2 -3.95 6.48 -7.22
C GLU A 2 -4.44 5.15 -7.82
N VAL A 3 -4.40 4.09 -7.01
CA VAL A 3 -4.88 2.75 -7.34
C VAL A 3 -6.03 2.41 -6.41
N VAL A 4 -7.11 1.84 -6.94
CA VAL A 4 -8.21 1.30 -6.15
C VAL A 4 -8.20 -0.21 -6.30
N CYS A 5 -7.87 -0.91 -5.21
CA CYS A 5 -7.87 -2.36 -5.15
C CYS A 5 -9.20 -2.83 -4.55
N HIS A 6 -10.12 -3.28 -5.41
CA HIS A 6 -11.45 -3.74 -4.97
C HIS A 6 -11.38 -5.09 -4.23
N SER A 7 -10.39 -5.92 -4.53
CA SER A 7 -10.14 -7.20 -3.89
C SER A 7 -8.64 -7.50 -3.93
N LEU A 8 -8.11 -8.04 -2.84
CA LEU A 8 -6.70 -8.42 -2.75
C LEU A 8 -6.59 -9.94 -2.55
N ASN A 9 -6.02 -10.61 -3.55
CA ASN A 9 -5.75 -12.04 -3.54
C ASN A 9 -4.42 -12.29 -4.28
N GLY A 10 -3.36 -12.56 -3.53
CA GLY A 10 -1.98 -12.64 -4.03
C GLY A 10 -1.22 -11.33 -3.89
N GLU A 11 -0.49 -10.94 -4.94
CA GLU A 11 0.48 -9.83 -4.89
C GLU A 11 0.07 -8.64 -5.75
N VAL A 12 0.24 -7.44 -5.20
CA VAL A 12 0.24 -6.17 -5.94
C VAL A 12 1.62 -5.54 -5.85
N ALA A 13 2.36 -5.55 -6.96
CA ALA A 13 3.68 -4.93 -7.06
C ALA A 13 3.59 -3.56 -7.75
N ILE A 14 4.03 -2.52 -7.05
CA ILE A 14 4.10 -1.14 -7.52
C ILE A 14 5.55 -0.81 -7.82
N ASN A 15 5.86 -0.68 -9.11
CA ASN A 15 7.19 -0.31 -9.59
C ASN A 15 7.18 1.17 -10.02
N GLN A 16 7.96 2.02 -9.34
CA GLN A 16 7.95 3.46 -9.62
C GLN A 16 9.34 4.10 -9.40
N VAL A 17 9.57 5.25 -10.04
CA VAL A 17 10.83 6.01 -9.95
C VAL A 17 10.50 7.46 -9.62
N SER A 18 11.08 7.96 -8.52
CA SER A 18 10.92 9.33 -8.02
C SER A 18 9.45 9.77 -7.92
N ALA A 19 8.60 8.92 -7.35
CA ALA A 19 7.16 9.14 -7.31
C ALA A 19 6.52 8.77 -5.96
N THR A 20 5.45 9.48 -5.64
CA THR A 20 4.54 9.14 -4.54
C THR A 20 3.21 8.65 -5.13
N SER A 21 2.74 7.50 -4.65
CA SER A 21 1.47 6.91 -5.05
C SER A 21 0.62 6.50 -3.86
N LYS A 22 -0.67 6.31 -4.09
CA LYS A 22 -1.62 5.77 -3.10
C LYS A 22 -2.30 4.52 -3.64
N ILE A 23 -2.53 3.54 -2.77
CA ILE A 23 -3.39 2.39 -3.05
C ILE A 23 -4.49 2.30 -1.99
N HIS A 24 -5.74 2.27 -2.40
CA HIS A 24 -6.88 2.02 -1.53
C HIS A 24 -7.17 0.52 -1.50
N VAL A 25 -7.09 -0.10 -0.34
CA VAL A 25 -7.30 -1.54 -0.13
C VAL A 25 -8.63 -1.81 0.58
N PRO A 26 -9.19 -3.02 0.45
CA PRO A 26 -10.39 -3.41 1.18
C PRO A 26 -10.18 -3.30 2.70
N LYS A 27 -11.24 -2.93 3.44
CA LYS A 27 -11.18 -2.64 4.88
C LYS A 27 -10.57 -3.77 5.72
N ASP A 28 -10.90 -5.00 5.36
CA ASP A 28 -10.55 -6.20 6.11
C ASP A 28 -9.49 -7.06 5.38
N ALA A 29 -8.79 -6.48 4.39
CA ALA A 29 -7.71 -7.17 3.71
C ALA A 29 -6.51 -7.35 4.65
N ALA A 30 -6.14 -8.60 4.92
CA ALA A 30 -4.87 -8.95 5.55
C ALA A 30 -3.78 -9.03 4.47
N PHE A 31 -2.69 -8.28 4.64
CA PHE A 31 -1.56 -8.26 3.70
C PHE A 31 -0.25 -7.91 4.38
N THR A 32 0.84 -8.41 3.82
CA THR A 32 2.20 -7.97 4.13
C THR A 32 2.56 -6.77 3.23
N ALA A 33 3.15 -5.73 3.80
CA ALA A 33 3.68 -4.59 3.03
C ALA A 33 5.20 -4.67 2.96
N ILE A 34 5.77 -4.53 1.75
CA ILE A 34 7.20 -4.65 1.52
C ILE A 34 7.71 -3.43 0.76
N ALA A 35 8.69 -2.72 1.33
CA ALA A 35 9.40 -1.64 0.65
C ALA A 35 10.79 -2.15 0.19
N LYS A 36 11.03 -2.13 -1.13
CA LYS A 36 12.28 -2.49 -1.78
C LYS A 36 12.80 -1.34 -2.63
N GLY A 37 14.11 -1.34 -2.80
CA GLY A 37 14.83 -0.36 -3.60
C GLY A 37 15.47 0.75 -2.77
N ILE A 38 15.88 1.83 -3.43
CA ILE A 38 16.76 2.83 -2.84
C ILE A 38 15.95 4.05 -2.41
N GLY A 39 15.95 4.37 -1.12
CA GLY A 39 15.23 5.54 -0.61
C GLY A 39 13.71 5.41 -0.76
N THR A 40 13.18 4.20 -0.59
CA THR A 40 11.76 3.92 -0.67
C THR A 40 11.11 3.81 0.70
N SER A 41 9.87 4.25 0.83
CA SER A 41 9.10 4.14 2.09
C SER A 41 7.63 3.80 1.84
N ILE A 42 7.01 3.18 2.84
CA ILE A 42 5.57 2.92 2.88
C ILE A 42 5.00 3.63 4.11
N SER A 43 3.88 4.33 3.92
CA SER A 43 3.10 4.93 4.99
C SER A 43 1.63 4.54 4.88
N TYR A 44 0.83 4.86 5.91
CA TYR A 44 -0.53 4.34 6.05
C TYR A 44 -1.53 5.45 6.33
N GLU A 45 -2.69 5.35 5.68
CA GLU A 45 -3.85 6.19 5.96
C GLU A 45 -5.07 5.33 6.27
N LYS A 46 -5.82 5.70 7.31
CA LYS A 46 -7.13 5.16 7.62
C LYS A 46 -8.13 6.30 7.69
N ASP A 47 -9.22 6.19 6.92
CA ASP A 47 -10.26 7.22 6.82
C ASP A 47 -9.70 8.61 6.44
N GLY A 48 -8.66 8.62 5.59
CA GLY A 48 -7.97 9.82 5.12
C GLY A 48 -7.04 10.49 6.14
N LYS A 49 -6.72 9.82 7.25
CA LYS A 49 -5.78 10.31 8.27
C LYS A 49 -4.59 9.37 8.37
N GLN A 50 -3.40 9.93 8.57
CA GLN A 50 -2.19 9.14 8.83
C GLN A 50 -2.39 8.27 10.07
N THR A 51 -1.90 7.04 10.01
CA THR A 51 -2.04 6.05 11.09
C THR A 51 -0.81 5.16 11.18
N GLU A 52 -0.74 4.37 12.24
CA GLU A 52 0.25 3.32 12.41
C GLU A 52 0.03 2.21 11.36
N PRO A 53 1.07 1.41 11.03
CA PRO A 53 0.95 0.30 10.11
C PRO A 53 -0.19 -0.66 10.49
N PHE A 54 -1.05 -0.97 9.52
CA PHE A 54 -2.12 -1.97 9.65
C PHE A 54 -1.89 -3.21 8.79
N SER A 55 -0.73 -3.32 8.14
CA SER A 55 -0.29 -4.56 7.49
C SER A 55 -0.11 -5.67 8.52
N VAL A 56 -0.40 -6.90 8.11
CA VAL A 56 -0.18 -8.12 8.90
C VAL A 56 1.08 -8.81 8.38
N PRO A 57 2.18 -8.86 9.16
CA PRO A 57 3.37 -9.60 8.77
C PRO A 57 3.04 -11.06 8.43
N GLU A 58 3.67 -11.58 7.38
CA GLU A 58 3.51 -12.97 6.91
C GLU A 58 2.10 -13.34 6.43
N ALA A 59 1.22 -12.35 6.17
CA ALA A 59 -0.03 -12.62 5.47
C ALA A 59 0.24 -13.07 4.03
N GLU A 60 -0.64 -13.94 3.51
CA GLU A 60 -0.53 -14.51 2.15
C GLU A 60 -0.55 -13.45 1.06
N ASN A 61 -1.33 -12.38 1.26
CA ASN A 61 -1.37 -11.28 0.30
C ASN A 61 -0.20 -10.33 0.51
N ILE A 62 0.31 -9.77 -0.59
CA ILE A 62 1.47 -8.90 -0.58
C ILE A 62 1.16 -7.59 -1.31
N ILE A 63 1.56 -6.48 -0.71
CA ILE A 63 1.67 -5.18 -1.38
C ILE A 63 3.14 -4.79 -1.36
N GLU A 64 3.77 -4.79 -2.52
CA GLU A 64 5.18 -4.48 -2.68
C GLU A 64 5.35 -3.12 -3.36
N LEU A 65 6.14 -2.24 -2.75
CA LEU A 65 6.75 -1.10 -3.43
C LEU A 65 8.17 -1.48 -3.80
N ASN A 66 8.50 -1.44 -5.10
CA ASN A 66 9.87 -1.54 -5.58
C ASN A 66 10.23 -0.29 -6.40
N GLY A 67 11.19 0.51 -5.93
CA GLY A 67 11.46 1.77 -6.60
C GLY A 67 12.75 2.49 -6.23
N ILE A 68 12.88 3.72 -6.71
CA ILE A 68 13.99 4.62 -6.41
C ILE A 68 13.40 5.94 -5.94
N LYS A 69 13.78 6.42 -4.75
CA LYS A 69 13.30 7.66 -4.12
C LYS A 69 11.78 7.78 -4.18
N SER A 70 11.09 6.73 -3.75
CA SER A 70 9.65 6.58 -4.01
C SER A 70 8.86 6.24 -2.74
N GLU A 71 7.62 6.68 -2.71
CA GLU A 71 6.74 6.53 -1.56
C GLU A 71 5.43 5.88 -1.98
N LEU A 72 4.88 5.03 -1.12
CA LEU A 72 3.56 4.44 -1.28
C LEU A 72 2.74 4.67 -0.01
N VAL A 73 1.56 5.27 -0.16
CA VAL A 73 0.58 5.37 0.92
C VAL A 73 -0.47 4.27 0.74
N ILE A 74 -0.58 3.38 1.72
CA ILE A 74 -1.60 2.33 1.73
C ILE A 74 -2.80 2.85 2.54
N CYS A 75 -3.93 2.99 1.87
CA CYS A 75 -5.14 3.61 2.39
C CYS A 75 -6.23 2.56 2.65
N THR A 76 -6.97 2.69 3.75
CA THR A 76 -8.16 1.88 4.04
C THR A 76 -9.30 2.72 4.63
N GLY A 77 -10.53 2.21 4.61
CA GLY A 77 -11.70 2.80 5.28
C GLY A 77 -12.46 3.88 4.51
N ARG A 78 -11.95 4.35 3.37
CA ARG A 78 -12.76 5.18 2.45
C ARG A 78 -13.62 4.30 1.56
N GLU A 79 -14.89 4.12 1.90
CA GLU A 79 -15.90 3.74 0.90
C GLU A 79 -15.99 4.89 -0.11
N ARG A 80 -15.33 4.74 -1.26
CA ARG A 80 -15.75 5.51 -2.44
C ARG A 80 -16.96 4.76 -2.98
N GLY A 81 -18.15 5.26 -2.61
CA GLY A 81 -19.43 4.79 -3.12
C GLY A 81 -19.54 4.90 -4.64
#